data_AF-A0A7V5XCW0-F1
#
_entry.id   AF-A0A7V5XCW0-F1
#
_cell.length_a   1.000
_cell.length_b   1.000
_cell.length_c   1.000
_cell.angle_alpha   90.00
_cell.angle_beta   90.00
_cell.angle_gamma   90.00
#
_symmetry.space_group_name_H-M   'P 1'
#
loop_
_entity.id
_entity.type
_entity.pdbx_description
1 polymer ?
#
loop_
_entity_poly.entity_id
_entity_poly.type
_entity_poly.pdbx_seq_one_letter_code
_entity_poly.pdbx_strand_id
1 'polypeptide(L)'
;MNDEILQRDHRSIRGAIRYTSKKPERMDQERGREYFMMNIHSDGKRTVIAHCEIDDRPSVMRDITYSIDEDWYPMDCFVRLTVNDRFMGSGWFNFGPDYAECEANTLLEGR
;
A
#
# COMPACT_ATOMS: atom_id res chain seq x y z
N MET A 1 34.58 1.68 2.51
CA MET A 1 33.70 2.29 3.53
C MET A 1 33.77 1.38 4.73
N ASN A 2 33.92 1.92 5.94
CA ASN A 2 34.10 1.09 7.15
C ASN A 2 32.73 0.54 7.58
N ASP A 3 32.53 -0.76 7.47
CA ASP A 3 31.27 -1.43 7.84
C ASP A 3 30.99 -1.33 9.36
N GLU A 4 31.97 -0.92 10.18
CA GLU A 4 31.79 -0.63 11.62
C GLU A 4 30.93 0.62 11.90
N ILE A 5 30.68 1.48 10.90
CA ILE A 5 29.95 2.75 11.09
C ILE A 5 28.57 2.72 10.42
N LEU A 6 28.34 1.84 9.44
CA LEU A 6 27.11 1.81 8.64
C LEU A 6 26.51 0.40 8.62
N GLN A 7 25.35 0.23 9.27
CA GLN A 7 24.56 -1.01 9.23
C GLN A 7 23.36 -0.82 8.28
N ARG A 8 23.39 -1.50 7.13
CA ARG A 8 22.28 -1.56 6.18
C ARG A 8 21.93 -3.02 5.90
N ASP A 9 21.26 -3.66 6.85
CA ASP A 9 20.92 -5.08 6.72
C ASP A 9 19.70 -5.32 5.81
N HIS A 10 18.87 -4.29 5.61
CA HIS A 10 17.67 -4.39 4.80
C HIS A 10 17.95 -4.17 3.31
N ARG A 11 17.18 -4.84 2.46
CA ARG A 11 17.17 -4.66 1.01
C ARG A 11 15.90 -3.93 0.56
N SER A 12 16.05 -2.84 -0.17
CA SER A 12 14.91 -2.10 -0.74
C SER A 12 14.67 -2.47 -2.21
N ILE A 13 13.40 -2.68 -2.56
CA ILE A 13 12.89 -2.84 -3.91
C ILE A 13 11.95 -1.67 -4.20
N ARG A 14 12.03 -1.08 -5.39
CA ARG A 14 11.08 -0.07 -5.87
C ARG A 14 10.54 -0.52 -7.22
N GLY A 15 9.28 -0.23 -7.46
CA GLY A 15 8.63 -0.62 -8.71
C GLY A 15 7.36 0.16 -8.97
N ALA A 16 6.77 -0.15 -10.12
CA ALA A 16 5.46 0.35 -10.50
C ALA A 16 4.62 -0.79 -11.07
N ILE A 17 3.32 -0.78 -10.74
CA ILE A 17 2.29 -1.64 -11.34
C ILE A 17 1.43 -0.75 -12.22
N ARG A 18 1.23 -1.13 -13.49
CA ARG A 18 0.31 -0.42 -14.40
C ARG A 18 -1.02 -1.16 -14.42
N TYR A 19 -2.11 -0.44 -14.17
CA TYR A 19 -3.44 -0.97 -14.32
C TYR A 19 -3.93 -0.68 -15.75
N THR A 20 -4.21 -1.72 -16.52
CA THR A 20 -4.67 -1.60 -17.91
C THR A 20 -6.16 -1.92 -18.02
N SER A 21 -6.85 -1.32 -19.00
CA SER A 21 -8.27 -1.61 -19.24
C SER A 21 -8.48 -2.83 -20.13
N LYS A 22 -9.57 -3.56 -19.91
CA LYS A 22 -10.05 -4.62 -20.81
C LYS A 22 -11.35 -4.26 -21.54
N LYS A 23 -11.77 -2.99 -21.48
CA LYS A 23 -12.95 -2.51 -22.20
C LYS A 23 -12.64 -2.36 -23.69
N PRO A 24 -13.55 -2.72 -24.61
CA PRO A 24 -13.29 -2.67 -26.05
C PRO A 24 -12.77 -1.32 -26.55
N GLU A 25 -13.32 -0.22 -26.03
CA GLU A 25 -13.00 1.16 -26.43
C GLU A 25 -11.61 1.65 -26.00
N ARG A 26 -10.93 0.92 -25.11
CA ARG A 26 -9.61 1.30 -24.58
C ARG A 26 -8.77 0.09 -24.14
N MET A 27 -8.87 -1.00 -24.89
CA MET A 27 -8.16 -2.25 -24.59
C MET A 27 -6.67 -2.00 -24.35
N ASP A 28 -6.16 -2.56 -23.26
CA ASP A 28 -4.77 -2.47 -22.79
C ASP A 28 -4.22 -1.06 -22.55
N GLN A 29 -5.04 -0.03 -22.67
CA GLN A 29 -4.66 1.33 -22.28
C GLN A 29 -4.58 1.45 -20.76
N GLU A 30 -3.62 2.23 -20.29
CA GLU A 30 -3.46 2.54 -18.87
C GLU A 30 -4.69 3.30 -18.35
N ARG A 31 -5.18 2.87 -17.18
CA ARG A 31 -6.30 3.50 -16.46
C ARG A 31 -5.90 3.92 -15.04
N GLY A 32 -4.63 3.76 -14.70
CA GLY A 32 -4.09 3.97 -13.37
C GLY A 32 -2.77 3.25 -13.17
N ARG A 33 -2.12 3.55 -12.06
CA ARG A 33 -0.82 2.98 -11.68
C ARG A 33 -0.68 2.89 -10.16
N GLU A 34 0.27 2.10 -9.72
CA GLU A 34 0.74 2.05 -8.35
C GLU A 34 2.27 2.16 -8.35
N TYR A 35 2.80 3.07 -7.54
CA TYR A 35 4.23 3.16 -7.26
C TYR A 35 4.49 2.62 -5.87
N PHE A 36 5.41 1.68 -5.74
CA PHE A 36 5.68 1.05 -4.46
C PHE A 36 7.17 1.01 -4.10
N MET A 37 7.42 0.95 -2.80
CA MET A 37 8.70 0.58 -2.21
C MET A 37 8.46 -0.56 -1.22
N MET A 38 9.27 -1.61 -1.30
CA MET A 38 9.28 -2.72 -0.35
C MET A 38 10.67 -2.80 0.29
N ASN A 39 10.73 -2.72 1.60
CA ASN A 39 11.93 -3.03 2.38
C ASN A 39 11.82 -4.45 2.91
N ILE A 40 12.81 -5.28 2.61
CA ILE A 40 12.95 -6.63 3.13
C ILE A 40 13.99 -6.56 4.25
N HIS A 41 13.56 -6.80 5.47
CA HIS A 41 14.38 -6.75 6.68
C HIS A 41 15.23 -8.02 6.81
N SER A 42 16.24 -7.96 7.68
CA SER A 42 17.19 -9.07 7.88
C SER A 42 16.56 -10.33 8.46
N ASP A 43 15.44 -10.18 9.16
CA ASP A 43 14.64 -11.28 9.73
C ASP A 43 13.57 -11.80 8.77
N GLY A 44 13.57 -11.33 7.51
CA GLY A 44 12.65 -11.77 6.47
C GLY A 44 11.33 -10.99 6.42
N LYS A 45 11.01 -10.17 7.43
CA LYS A 45 9.81 -9.32 7.43
C LYS A 45 9.91 -8.27 6.33
N ARG A 46 8.75 -7.75 5.90
CA ARG A 46 8.67 -6.81 4.79
C ARG A 46 7.76 -5.65 5.16
N THR A 47 8.21 -4.43 4.88
CA THR A 47 7.38 -3.24 4.95
C THR A 47 7.21 -2.69 3.55
N VAL A 48 5.96 -2.46 3.14
CA VAL A 48 5.60 -1.95 1.82
C VAL A 48 4.91 -0.61 1.99
N ILE A 49 5.30 0.36 1.17
CA ILE A 49 4.61 1.64 1.01
C ILE A 49 4.21 1.74 -0.44
N ALA A 50 2.95 2.07 -0.72
CA ALA A 50 2.45 2.23 -2.07
C ALA A 50 1.51 3.43 -2.21
N HIS A 51 1.66 4.11 -3.35
CA HIS A 51 0.76 5.16 -3.81
C HIS A 51 0.05 4.66 -5.06
N CYS A 52 -1.27 4.54 -5.00
CA CYS A 52 -2.11 4.00 -6.08
C CYS A 52 -3.04 5.07 -6.61
N GLU A 53 -3.19 5.12 -7.92
CA GLU A 53 -4.07 6.04 -8.63
C GLU A 53 -4.88 5.28 -9.68
N ILE A 54 -6.18 5.57 -9.76
CA ILE A 54 -7.07 5.17 -10.84
C ILE A 54 -7.63 6.45 -11.45
N ASP A 55 -7.37 6.65 -12.74
CA ASP A 55 -7.71 7.89 -13.47
C ASP A 55 -9.14 7.87 -14.01
N ASP A 56 -9.76 6.70 -14.09
CA ASP A 56 -11.17 6.57 -14.46
C ASP A 56 -12.04 7.42 -13.55
N ARG A 57 -13.04 8.09 -14.11
CA ARG A 57 -14.01 8.82 -13.28
C ARG A 57 -14.99 7.83 -12.60
N PRO A 58 -15.25 7.98 -11.29
CA PRO A 58 -14.61 8.91 -10.36
C PRO A 58 -13.17 8.50 -10.04
N SER A 59 -12.24 9.46 -10.03
CA SER A 59 -10.82 9.15 -9.76
C SER A 59 -10.67 8.58 -8.36
N VAL A 60 -9.76 7.64 -8.18
CA VAL A 60 -9.49 7.03 -6.87
C VAL A 60 -8.00 7.10 -6.60
N MET A 61 -7.65 7.57 -5.41
CA MET A 61 -6.29 7.57 -4.91
C MET A 61 -6.25 6.82 -3.59
N ARG A 62 -5.25 5.94 -3.45
CA ARG A 62 -5.02 5.15 -2.24
C ARG A 62 -3.55 5.21 -1.85
N ASP A 63 -3.29 5.74 -0.66
CA ASP A 63 -2.00 5.66 -0.01
C ASP A 63 -2.03 4.54 1.02
N ILE A 64 -1.02 3.69 1.03
CA ILE A 64 -0.96 2.54 1.95
C ILE A 64 0.47 2.31 2.44
N THR A 65 0.59 1.98 3.73
CA THR A 65 1.81 1.41 4.33
C THR A 65 1.39 0.16 5.07
N TYR A 66 2.03 -0.98 4.82
CA TYR A 66 1.73 -2.23 5.52
C TYR A 66 2.96 -3.08 5.75
N SER A 67 2.88 -3.96 6.74
CA SER A 67 3.93 -4.92 7.05
C SER A 67 3.40 -6.35 6.95
N ILE A 68 4.24 -7.24 6.44
CA ILE A 68 4.02 -8.68 6.42
C ILE A 68 5.24 -9.39 7.04
N ASP A 69 5.00 -10.49 7.70
CA ASP A 69 6.06 -11.25 8.34
C ASP A 69 6.90 -12.07 7.33
N GLU A 70 7.85 -12.84 7.85
CA GLU A 70 8.69 -13.74 7.07
C GLU A 70 7.89 -14.77 6.25
N ASP A 71 6.74 -15.20 6.79
CA ASP A 71 5.83 -16.21 6.26
C ASP A 71 4.67 -15.62 5.43
N TRP A 72 4.73 -14.31 5.15
CA TRP A 72 3.73 -13.55 4.37
C TRP A 72 2.38 -13.36 5.05
N TYR A 73 2.29 -13.50 6.37
CA TYR A 73 1.12 -13.09 7.13
C TYR A 73 1.13 -11.59 7.40
N PRO A 74 -0.05 -10.93 7.40
CA PRO A 74 -0.14 -9.51 7.71
C PRO A 74 0.19 -9.25 9.18
N MET A 75 0.88 -8.14 9.44
CA MET A 75 1.18 -7.67 10.79
C MET A 75 0.40 -6.38 11.10
N ASP A 76 0.50 -5.39 10.22
CA ASP A 76 -0.16 -4.10 10.37
C ASP A 76 -0.38 -3.44 9.01
N CYS A 77 -1.31 -2.48 8.97
CA CYS A 77 -1.56 -1.67 7.79
C CYS A 77 -2.15 -0.31 8.17
N PHE A 78 -1.73 0.74 7.48
CA PHE A 78 -2.45 2.00 7.40
C PHE A 78 -2.83 2.28 5.95
N VAL A 79 -4.08 2.65 5.71
CA VAL A 79 -4.58 3.03 4.39
C VAL A 79 -5.34 4.36 4.47
N ARG A 80 -5.17 5.20 3.46
CA ARG A 80 -6.00 6.40 3.21
C ARG A 80 -6.58 6.31 1.81
N LEU A 81 -7.87 6.62 1.69
CA LEU A 81 -8.62 6.60 0.43
C LEU A 81 -9.18 8.00 0.13
N THR A 82 -9.00 8.42 -1.10
CA THR A 82 -9.54 9.65 -1.68
C THR A 82 -10.29 9.30 -2.96
N VAL A 83 -11.49 9.84 -3.15
CA VAL A 83 -12.29 9.67 -4.37
C VAL A 83 -12.68 11.04 -4.90
N ASN A 84 -12.43 11.31 -6.19
CA ASN A 84 -12.60 12.65 -6.80
C ASN A 84 -11.95 13.76 -5.97
N ASP A 85 -10.70 13.56 -5.54
CA ASP A 85 -9.93 14.49 -4.71
C ASP A 85 -10.59 14.84 -3.36
N ARG A 86 -11.52 14.01 -2.89
CA ARG A 86 -12.15 14.14 -1.58
C ARG A 86 -11.77 12.97 -0.70
N PHE A 87 -11.33 13.26 0.52
CA PHE A 87 -11.11 12.25 1.55
C PHE A 87 -12.37 11.37 1.67
N MET A 88 -12.21 10.06 1.60
CA MET A 88 -13.29 9.10 1.79
C MET A 88 -13.14 8.32 3.09
N GLY A 89 -11.89 8.07 3.51
CA GLY A 89 -11.61 7.44 4.77
C GLY A 89 -10.15 7.09 4.95
N SER A 90 -9.79 6.73 6.18
CA SER A 90 -8.53 6.09 6.52
C SER A 90 -8.76 5.01 7.56
N GLY A 91 -7.95 3.96 7.52
CA GLY A 91 -8.02 2.86 8.47
C GLY A 91 -6.62 2.42 8.89
N TRP A 92 -6.47 2.14 10.17
CA TRP A 92 -5.35 1.41 10.72
C TRP A 92 -5.83 0.00 11.09
N PHE A 93 -5.01 -1.00 10.78
CA PHE A 93 -5.26 -2.40 11.06
C PHE A 93 -4.05 -2.98 11.79
N ASN A 94 -4.32 -3.87 12.73
CA ASN A 94 -3.32 -4.65 13.43
C ASN A 94 -3.76 -6.11 13.52
N PHE A 95 -2.83 -7.01 13.27
CA PHE A 95 -3.08 -8.44 13.15
C PHE A 95 -2.20 -9.19 14.15
N GLY A 96 -2.82 -10.11 14.86
CA GLY A 96 -2.12 -11.09 15.69
C GLY A 96 -2.48 -12.52 15.29
N PRO A 97 -2.00 -13.51 16.05
CA PRO A 97 -2.23 -14.93 15.76
C PRO A 97 -3.71 -15.32 15.69
N ASP A 98 -4.55 -14.68 16.48
CA ASP A 98 -5.96 -15.00 16.68
C ASP A 98 -6.88 -13.76 16.63
N TYR A 99 -6.35 -12.60 16.25
CA TYR A 99 -7.13 -11.37 16.17
C TYR A 99 -6.78 -10.53 14.93
N ALA A 100 -7.76 -9.73 14.53
CA ALA A 100 -7.58 -8.59 13.65
C ALA A 100 -8.40 -7.44 14.24
N GLU A 101 -7.76 -6.30 14.46
CA GLU A 101 -8.41 -5.09 14.96
C GLU A 101 -8.25 -3.96 13.95
N CYS A 102 -9.18 -3.01 14.02
CA CYS A 102 -9.22 -1.88 13.10
C CYS A 102 -9.75 -0.63 13.79
N GLU A 103 -9.09 0.50 13.53
CA GLU A 103 -9.62 1.83 13.79
C GLU A 103 -9.75 2.56 12.46
N ALA A 104 -10.97 2.97 12.12
CA ALA A 104 -11.27 3.63 10.86
C ALA A 104 -12.03 4.94 11.07
N ASN A 105 -11.67 5.93 10.25
CA ASN A 105 -12.40 7.18 10.04
C ASN A 105 -12.92 7.17 8.60
N THR A 106 -14.23 7.21 8.38
CA THR A 106 -14.82 7.21 7.05
C THR A 106 -15.95 8.22 6.91
N LEU A 107 -16.07 8.82 5.72
CA LEU A 107 -17.19 9.72 5.43
C LEU A 107 -18.55 9.03 5.56
N LEU A 108 -18.63 7.73 5.28
CA LEU A 108 -19.88 6.97 5.37
C LEU A 108 -20.34 6.78 6.82
N GLU A 109 -19.39 6.64 7.75
CA GLU A 109 -19.67 6.50 9.18
C GLU A 109 -19.71 7.85 9.93
N GLY A 110 -19.41 8.97 9.25
CA GLY A 110 -19.49 10.31 9.82
C GLY A 110 -18.47 10.59 10.93
N ARG A 111 -17.45 9.73 11.06
CA ARG A 111 -16.38 9.79 12.07
C ARG A 111 -15.13 9.16 11.51
#